data_AF-A0A355DR83-F1
#
_entry.id   AF-A0A355DR83-F1
#
_cell.length_a   1.000
_cell.length_b   1.000
_cell.length_c   1.000
_cell.angle_alpha   90.00
_cell.angle_beta   90.00
_cell.angle_gamma   90.00
#
_symmetry.space_group_name_H-M   'P 1'
#
loop_
_entity.id
_entity.type
_entity.pdbx_description
1 polymer ?
#
loop_
_entity_poly.entity_id
_entity_poly.type
_entity_poly.pdbx_seq_one_letter_code
_entity_poly.pdbx_strand_id
1 'polypeptide(L)' 'MNIIQAVVLGMVQGLTEFLPISSTAHLKVVPVALGWGDPGVTFTAIIQLGSIGAVLWYFWSDLAQITRGTLKA' A
#
# COMPACT_ATOMS: atom_id res chain seq x y z
N MET A 1 -1.58 -1.14 18.03
CA MET A 1 -2.58 -1.10 16.95
C MET A 1 -3.73 -2.03 17.28
N ASN A 2 -4.96 -1.56 17.18
CA ASN A 2 -6.14 -2.45 17.16
C ASN A 2 -6.61 -2.68 15.72
N ILE A 3 -7.57 -3.60 15.51
CA ILE A 3 -8.06 -3.97 14.17
C ILE A 3 -8.68 -2.75 13.46
N ILE A 4 -9.40 -1.88 14.17
CA ILE A 4 -10.05 -0.71 13.58
C ILE A 4 -8.99 0.27 13.04
N GLN A 5 -7.95 0.55 13.82
CA GLN A 5 -6.81 1.38 13.41
C GLN A 5 -6.11 0.77 12.19
N ALA A 6 -5.91 -0.55 12.19
CA ALA A 6 -5.28 -1.24 11.06
C ALA A 6 -6.11 -1.13 9.78
N VAL A 7 -7.43 -1.28 9.87
CA VAL A 7 -8.34 -1.10 8.72
C VAL A 7 -8.32 0.33 8.22
N VAL A 8 -8.37 1.33 9.11
CA VAL A 8 -8.30 2.75 8.72
C VAL A 8 -6.99 3.08 8.02
N LEU A 9 -5.85 2.68 8.59
CA LEU A 9 -4.54 2.93 7.98
C LEU A 9 -4.33 2.14 6.69
N GLY A 10 -4.90 0.93 6.59
CA GLY A 10 -4.93 0.17 5.34
C GLY A 10 -5.71 0.89 4.23
N MET A 11 -6.86 1.50 4.56
CA MET A 11 -7.61 2.32 3.62
C MET A 11 -6.83 3.57 3.21
N VAL A 12 -6.21 4.28 4.16
CA VAL A 12 -5.37 5.45 3.86
C VAL A 12 -4.23 5.06 2.92
N GLN A 13 -3.52 3.97 3.22
CA GLN A 13 -2.44 3.46 2.36
C GLN A 13 -2.96 3.12 0.96
N GLY A 14 -4.03 2.32 0.86
CA GLY A 14 -4.58 1.91 -0.43
C GLY A 14 -5.08 3.06 -1.29
N LEU A 15 -5.64 4.12 -0.67
CA LEU A 15 -6.11 5.30 -1.39
C LEU A 15 -4.96 6.23 -1.79
N THR A 16 -3.94 6.37 -0.95
CA THR A 16 -2.87 7.37 -1.14
C THR A 16 -1.65 6.83 -1.90
N GLU A 17 -1.43 5.51 -1.97
CA GLU A 17 -0.28 4.92 -2.68
C GLU A 17 -0.36 5.16 -4.19
N PHE A 18 -1.57 5.16 -4.77
CA PHE A 18 -1.77 5.35 -6.21
C PHE A 18 -1.90 6.82 -6.61
N LEU A 19 -2.04 7.71 -5.63
CA LEU A 19 -2.12 9.15 -5.83
C LEU A 19 -0.74 9.77 -5.61
N PRO A 20 -0.32 10.77 -6.41
CA PRO A 20 0.98 11.43 -6.24
C PRO A 20 0.97 12.45 -5.08
N ILE A 21 0.59 12.00 -3.88
CA ILE A 21 0.38 12.82 -2.68
C ILE A 21 1.18 12.32 -1.45
N SER A 22 2.10 11.38 -1.65
CA SER A 22 2.91 10.74 -0.60
C SER A 22 2.10 9.97 0.45
N SER A 23 1.95 8.66 0.24
CA SER A 23 1.34 7.74 1.20
C SER A 23 2.07 7.70 2.55
N THR A 24 3.40 7.81 2.53
CA THR A 24 4.25 7.78 3.72
C THR A 24 4.00 8.97 4.65
N ALA A 25 3.72 10.15 4.09
CA ALA A 25 3.33 11.32 4.87
C ALA A 25 1.98 11.10 5.56
N HIS A 26 0.99 10.58 4.83
CA HIS A 26 -0.34 10.31 5.37
C HIS A 26 -0.32 9.24 6.47
N LEU A 27 0.47 8.18 6.31
CA LEU A 27 0.64 7.14 7.33
C LEU A 27 1.38 7.61 8.59
N LYS A 28 2.13 8.71 8.54
CA LYS A 28 2.71 9.33 9.74
C LYS A 28 1.78 10.36 10.37
N VAL A 29 1.10 11.16 9.56
CA VAL A 29 0.25 12.26 10.03
C VAL A 29 -1.08 11.76 10.60
N VAL A 30 -1.77 10.84 9.92
CA VAL A 30 -3.11 10.38 10.32
C VAL A 30 -3.13 9.73 11.71
N PRO A 31 -2.24 8.76 12.05
CA PRO A 31 -2.19 8.19 13.39
C PRO A 31 -1.89 9.22 14.48
N VAL A 32 -0.96 10.15 14.22
CA VAL A 32 -0.59 11.19 15.19
C VAL A 32 -1.74 12.17 15.41
N ALA A 33 -2.43 12.59 14.34
CA ALA A 33 -3.60 13.46 14.41
C ALA A 33 -4.77 12.82 15.19
N LEU A 34 -4.91 11.49 15.13
CA LEU A 34 -5.92 10.72 15.84
C LEU A 34 -5.49 10.27 17.25
N GLY A 35 -4.28 10.64 17.68
CA GLY A 35 -3.73 10.28 19.00
C GLY A 35 -3.32 8.81 19.14
N TRP A 36 -3.12 8.10 18.04
CA TRP A 36 -2.77 6.66 18.01
C TRP A 36 -1.27 6.40 18.12
N GLY A 37 -0.44 7.44 17.99
CA GLY A 37 1.02 7.32 18.00
C GLY A 37 1.58 6.79 16.68
N ASP A 38 2.90 6.55 16.63
CA ASP A 38 3.55 6.03 15.43
C ASP A 38 3.16 4.54 15.21
N PRO A 39 2.58 4.18 14.04
CA PRO A 39 2.24 2.80 13.72
C PRO A 39 3.46 1.88 13.62
N GLY A 40 4.66 2.44 13.45
CA GLY A 40 5.92 1.72 13.36
C GLY A 40 6.30 1.35 11.92
N VAL A 41 7.62 1.22 11.72
CA VAL A 41 8.21 0.92 10.41
C VAL A 41 7.75 -0.44 9.85
N THR A 42 7.62 -1.44 10.71
CA THR A 42 7.20 -2.79 10.32
C THR A 42 5.75 -2.80 9.81
N PHE A 43 4.85 -2.09 10.49
CA PHE A 43 3.45 -2.03 10.07
C PHE A 43 3.32 -1.31 8.73
N THR A 44 3.98 -0.15 8.59
CA THR A 44 4.00 0.64 7.35
C THR A 44 4.52 -0.19 6.17
N ALA A 45 5.59 -0.95 6.36
CA ALA A 45 6.13 -1.82 5.32
C ALA A 45 5.13 -2.93 4.91
N ILE A 46 4.47 -3.58 5.88
CA ILE A 46 3.52 -4.66 5.61
C ILE A 46 2.30 -4.14 4.82
N ILE A 47 1.73 -3.00 5.21
CA ILE A 47 0.55 -2.47 4.50
C ILE A 47 0.89 -1.98 3.08
N GLN A 48 2.13 -1.56 2.84
CA GLN A 48 2.60 -1.23 1.49
C GLN A 48 2.68 -2.47 0.59
N LEU A 49 3.07 -3.63 1.13
CA LEU A 49 3.01 -4.90 0.39
C LEU A 49 1.58 -5.22 -0.09
N GLY A 50 0.56 -4.81 0.67
CA GLY A 50 -0.84 -4.93 0.25
C GLY A 50 -1.14 -4.12 -1.03
N SER A 51 -0.57 -2.93 -1.15
CA SER A 51 -0.71 -2.09 -2.35
C SER A 51 0.01 -2.70 -3.56
N ILE A 52 1.22 -3.24 -3.35
CA ILE A 52 1.94 -4.00 -4.39
C ILE A 52 1.11 -5.21 -4.84
N GLY A 53 0.55 -5.96 -3.90
CA GLY A 53 -0.33 -7.09 -4.21
C GLY A 53 -1.55 -6.67 -5.04
N ALA A 54 -2.16 -5.53 -4.73
CA ALA A 54 -3.28 -5.00 -5.51
C ALA A 54 -2.89 -4.65 -6.96
N VAL A 55 -1.70 -4.06 -7.17
CA VAL A 55 -1.17 -3.75 -8.52
C VAL A 55 -0.87 -5.03 -9.29
N LEU A 56 -0.20 -6.00 -8.66
CA LEU A 56 0.12 -7.29 -9.29
C LEU A 56 -1.15 -8.04 -9.69
N TRP A 57 -2.19 -7.99 -8.85
CA TRP A 57 -3.48 -8.58 -9.14
C TRP A 57 -4.19 -7.85 -10.30
N TYR A 58 -4.25 -6.52 -10.26
CA TYR A 58 -4.93 -5.72 -11.27
C TYR A 58 -4.29 -5.87 -12.67
N PHE A 59 -2.95 -5.82 -12.75
CA PHE A 59 -2.20 -5.93 -14.00
C PHE A 59 -1.77 -7.37 -14.34
N TRP A 60 -2.32 -8.40 -13.68
CA TRP A 60 -1.84 -9.78 -13.81
C TRP A 60 -1.78 -10.25 -15.28
N SER A 61 -2.81 -9.94 -16.06
CA SER A 61 -2.89 -10.29 -17.48
C SER A 61 -1.87 -9.56 -18.33
N ASP A 62 -1.71 -8.24 -18.13
CA ASP A 62 -0.72 -7.43 -18.84
C ASP A 62 0.71 -7.87 -18.51
N LEU A 63 1.00 -8.09 -17.22
CA LEU A 63 2.27 -8.60 -16.72
C LEU A 63 2.58 -9.97 -17.36
N ALA A 64 1.62 -10.89 -17.37
CA ALA A 64 1.81 -12.21 -18.00
C ALA A 64 2.05 -12.11 -19.51
N GLN A 65 1.40 -11.18 -20.19
CA GLN A 65 1.60 -10.94 -21.62
C GLN A 65 3.00 -10.40 -21.90
N ILE A 66 3.44 -9.39 -21.14
CA ILE A 66 4.78 -8.79 -21.25
C ILE A 66 5.85 -9.84 -20.96
N THR A 67 5.76 -10.57 -19.85
CA THR A 67 6.73 -11.61 -19.50
C THR A 67 6.84 -12.70 -20.57
N ARG A 68 5.71 -13.17 -21.11
CA ARG A 68 5.72 -14.15 -22.21
C ARG A 68 6.27 -13.58 -23.51
N GLY A 69 6.01 -12.31 -23.80
CA GLY A 69 6.55 -11.61 -24.96
C GLY A 69 8.07 -11.48 -24.89
N THR A 70 8.60 -11.05 -23.74
CA THR A 70 10.04 -10.92 -23.50
C THR A 70 10.77 -12.27 -23.54
N LEU A 71 10.17 -13.33 -23.00
CA LEU A 71 10.78 -14.67 -23.02
C LEU A 71 10.85 -15.32 -24.41
N LYS A 72 10.06 -14.82 -25.37
CA LYS A 72 10.02 -15.31 -26.76
C LYS A 72 10.91 -14.52 -27.72
N ALA A 73 11.38 -13.35 -27.30
CA ALA A 73 12.30 -12.50 -28.06
C ALA A 73 13.75 -12.94 -27.83
#